data_AF-A0A834WK18-F1
#
_entry.id   AF-A0A834WK18-F1
#
_cell.length_a   1.000
_cell.length_b   1.000
_cell.length_c   1.000
_cell.angle_alpha   90.00
_cell.angle_beta   90.00
_cell.angle_gamma   90.00
#
_symmetry.space_group_name_H-M   'P 1'
#
loop_
_entity.id
_entity.type
_entity.pdbx_description
1 polymer ?
#
loop_
_entity_poly.entity_id
_entity_poly.type
_entity_poly.pdbx_seq_one_letter_code
_entity_poly.pdbx_strand_id
1 'polypeptide(L)'
;MAPSCVTYKPKIITGNFGYVLEDVPHLCDYIPNLPTFPNPLQDNPAYSVVKQYFVHVDDTVPQKIVVHKDSPRGVHFRRAGPRQKVYFEPDEVEAAIVTCGGLCPGLNTVIRELVCGLFHMYGVKKVLGIDGGYRGFYARNTVNLTPKNVNDIHKRGGTILGTSRGGHDTTKIVDHIQDRGINQVYIIGGDGTQKGASLIYEV
;
A
#
# COMPACT_ATOMS: atom_id res chain seq x y z
N MET A 1 -10.28 20.97 -20.94
CA MET A 1 -11.03 19.71 -21.05
C MET A 1 -10.86 18.97 -19.74
N ALA A 2 -11.94 18.67 -19.02
CA ALA A 2 -11.84 17.82 -17.84
C ALA A 2 -11.34 16.44 -18.29
N PRO A 3 -10.35 15.83 -17.62
CA PRO A 3 -9.93 14.48 -17.98
C PRO A 3 -11.16 13.58 -17.83
N SER A 4 -11.41 12.78 -18.86
CA SER A 4 -12.43 11.75 -18.84
C SER A 4 -12.25 10.93 -17.56
N CYS A 5 -13.25 10.95 -16.69
CA CYS A 5 -13.27 10.16 -15.47
C CYS A 5 -13.20 8.68 -15.89
N VAL A 6 -12.00 8.09 -15.85
CA VAL A 6 -11.80 6.67 -16.04
C VAL A 6 -12.57 6.01 -14.91
N THR A 7 -13.65 5.34 -15.28
CA THR A 7 -14.55 4.74 -14.31
C THR A 7 -13.88 3.48 -13.80
N TYR A 8 -13.39 3.51 -12.56
CA TYR A 8 -12.98 2.32 -11.81
C TYR A 8 -14.00 1.21 -12.06
N LYS A 9 -13.57 0.12 -12.71
CA LYS A 9 -14.38 -1.09 -12.87
C LYS A 9 -14.01 -2.05 -11.75
N PRO A 10 -14.90 -2.27 -10.76
CA PRO A 10 -14.61 -3.21 -9.68
C PRO A 10 -14.37 -4.61 -10.24
N LYS A 11 -13.38 -5.32 -9.69
CA LYS A 11 -13.09 -6.72 -10.02
C LYS A 11 -14.10 -7.60 -9.29
N ILE A 12 -15.21 -7.90 -9.97
CA ILE A 12 -16.31 -8.68 -9.39
C ILE A 12 -16.18 -10.15 -9.78
N ILE A 13 -16.14 -11.03 -8.77
CA ILE A 13 -16.21 -12.49 -8.94
C ILE A 13 -17.47 -12.99 -8.25
N THR A 14 -18.34 -13.67 -8.99
CA THR A 14 -19.57 -14.26 -8.44
C THR A 14 -19.36 -15.74 -8.10
N GLY A 15 -20.08 -16.21 -7.08
CA GLY A 15 -20.04 -17.60 -6.64
C GLY A 15 -21.41 -18.09 -6.19
N ASN A 16 -21.45 -19.33 -5.72
CA ASN A 16 -22.69 -20.00 -5.31
C ASN A 16 -23.40 -19.25 -4.16
N PHE A 17 -24.72 -19.44 -4.08
CA PHE A 17 -25.59 -18.86 -3.03
C PHE A 17 -25.52 -17.32 -2.96
N GLY A 18 -25.39 -16.66 -4.13
CA GLY A 18 -25.36 -15.20 -4.23
C GLY A 18 -24.12 -14.57 -3.60
N TYR A 19 -23.00 -15.30 -3.56
CA TYR A 19 -21.70 -14.77 -3.15
C TYR A 19 -21.14 -13.83 -4.22
N VAL A 20 -20.68 -12.67 -3.80
CA VAL A 20 -20.04 -11.66 -4.66
C VAL A 20 -18.76 -11.21 -4.00
N LEU A 21 -17.61 -11.51 -4.58
CA LEU A 21 -16.33 -10.94 -4.18
C LEU A 21 -16.09 -9.65 -4.97
N GLU A 22 -16.10 -8.52 -4.27
CA GLU A 22 -15.65 -7.24 -4.78
C GLU A 22 -14.16 -7.11 -4.42
N ASP A 23 -13.30 -7.41 -5.38
CA ASP A 23 -11.85 -7.42 -5.21
C ASP A 23 -11.21 -6.13 -5.72
N VAL A 24 -9.97 -5.90 -5.29
CA VAL A 24 -9.13 -4.80 -5.78
C VAL A 24 -8.29 -5.26 -6.98
N PRO A 25 -7.80 -4.34 -7.83
CA PRO A 25 -6.79 -4.66 -8.82
C PRO A 25 -5.51 -5.20 -8.16
N HIS A 26 -4.90 -6.21 -8.77
CA HIS A 26 -3.65 -6.81 -8.33
C HIS A 26 -2.54 -6.51 -9.33
N LEU A 27 -1.28 -6.49 -8.88
CA LEU A 27 -0.13 -6.28 -9.77
C LEU A 27 -0.07 -7.30 -10.92
N CYS A 28 -0.45 -8.55 -10.65
CA CYS A 28 -0.54 -9.61 -11.65
C CYS A 28 -1.62 -9.39 -12.73
N ASP A 29 -2.55 -8.45 -12.52
CA ASP A 29 -3.54 -8.08 -13.54
C ASP A 29 -2.90 -7.21 -14.65
N TYR A 30 -1.75 -6.58 -14.37
CA TYR A 30 -1.03 -5.68 -15.30
C TYR A 30 0.23 -6.31 -15.89
N ILE A 31 0.91 -7.16 -15.13
CA ILE A 31 2.17 -7.79 -15.53
C ILE A 31 1.94 -9.31 -15.64
N PRO A 32 1.81 -9.86 -16.86
CA PRO A 32 1.63 -11.29 -17.03
C PRO A 32 2.91 -12.05 -16.67
N ASN A 33 2.76 -13.26 -16.13
CA ASN A 33 3.86 -14.14 -15.73
C ASN A 33 4.83 -13.54 -14.69
N LEU A 34 4.31 -12.67 -13.81
CA LEU A 34 5.09 -12.08 -12.73
C LEU A 34 5.65 -13.20 -11.81
N PRO A 35 6.98 -13.27 -11.60
CA PRO A 35 7.57 -14.27 -10.74
C PRO A 35 7.08 -14.11 -9.29
N THR A 36 7.13 -15.21 -8.55
CA THR A 36 6.76 -15.22 -7.13
C THR A 36 7.87 -15.86 -6.32
N PHE A 37 8.10 -15.29 -5.13
CA PHE A 37 9.16 -15.70 -4.22
C PHE A 37 8.55 -16.14 -2.88
N PRO A 38 9.18 -17.06 -2.14
CA PRO A 38 8.78 -17.35 -0.77
C PRO A 38 8.80 -16.09 0.08
N ASN A 39 7.76 -15.88 0.89
CA ASN A 39 7.72 -14.73 1.79
C ASN A 39 8.79 -14.87 2.89
N PRO A 40 9.67 -13.87 3.12
CA PRO A 40 10.71 -13.91 4.16
C PRO A 40 10.18 -14.17 5.58
N LEU A 41 8.89 -13.92 5.83
CA LEU A 41 8.24 -14.25 7.10
C LEU A 41 8.23 -15.75 7.42
N GLN A 42 8.43 -16.62 6.43
CA GLN A 42 8.51 -18.07 6.63
C GLN A 42 9.65 -18.46 7.58
N ASP A 43 10.78 -17.79 7.43
CA ASP A 43 12.00 -18.09 8.15
C ASP A 43 12.26 -17.10 9.30
N ASN A 44 11.34 -16.13 9.50
CA ASN A 44 11.50 -15.13 10.53
C ASN A 44 11.27 -15.74 11.93
N PRO A 45 12.24 -15.67 12.86
CA PRO A 45 12.12 -16.29 14.19
C PRO A 45 10.92 -15.81 15.00
N ALA A 46 10.48 -14.56 14.81
CA ALA A 46 9.34 -14.00 15.53
C ALA A 46 7.99 -14.54 15.03
N TYR A 47 7.93 -15.09 13.82
CA TYR A 47 6.69 -15.51 13.16
C TYR A 47 6.61 -17.02 12.88
N SER A 48 7.76 -17.69 12.73
CA SER A 48 7.85 -19.14 12.44
C SER A 48 7.22 -20.04 13.50
N VAL A 49 7.06 -19.55 14.75
CA VAL A 49 6.43 -20.30 15.86
C VAL A 49 4.89 -20.35 15.76
N VAL A 50 4.26 -19.51 14.95
CA VAL A 50 2.80 -19.44 14.82
C VAL A 50 2.35 -20.38 13.69
N LYS A 51 1.42 -21.30 13.94
CA LYS A 51 0.99 -22.30 12.94
C LYS A 51 0.22 -21.72 11.75
N GLN A 52 -0.39 -20.54 11.88
CA GLN A 52 -1.28 -19.98 10.85
C GLN A 52 -1.19 -18.45 10.79
N TYR A 53 -0.05 -17.93 10.31
CA TYR A 53 0.18 -16.49 10.15
C TYR A 53 -0.15 -15.96 8.75
N PHE A 54 -0.15 -16.82 7.72
CA PHE A 54 -0.53 -16.42 6.37
C PHE A 54 -2.05 -16.48 6.15
N VAL A 55 -2.54 -15.50 5.41
CA VAL A 55 -3.95 -15.41 5.01
C VAL A 55 -4.10 -16.07 3.64
N HIS A 56 -5.11 -16.93 3.50
CA HIS A 56 -5.37 -17.66 2.26
C HIS A 56 -5.97 -16.73 1.19
N VAL A 57 -5.80 -17.07 -0.09
CA VAL A 57 -6.39 -16.30 -1.20
C VAL A 57 -7.92 -16.32 -1.17
N ASP A 58 -8.53 -17.34 -0.57
CA ASP A 58 -9.98 -17.42 -0.45
C ASP A 58 -10.53 -16.81 0.85
N ASP A 59 -9.65 -16.30 1.72
CA ASP A 59 -10.09 -15.63 2.95
C ASP A 59 -10.73 -14.29 2.61
N THR A 60 -12.02 -14.18 2.93
CA THR A 60 -12.81 -12.97 2.68
C THR A 60 -13.55 -12.49 3.92
N VAL A 61 -13.86 -11.21 3.94
CA VAL A 61 -14.60 -10.53 5.00
C VAL A 61 -15.95 -10.08 4.42
N PRO A 62 -17.09 -10.48 4.99
CA PRO A 62 -18.39 -10.07 4.48
C PRO A 62 -18.64 -8.57 4.72
N GLN A 63 -19.24 -7.89 3.75
CA GLN A 63 -19.72 -6.51 3.91
C GLN A 63 -20.85 -6.44 4.94
N LYS A 64 -21.74 -7.43 4.94
CA LYS A 64 -22.85 -7.56 5.88
C LYS A 64 -22.74 -8.86 6.66
N ILE A 65 -22.50 -8.76 7.96
CA ILE A 65 -22.38 -9.93 8.86
C ILE A 65 -23.75 -10.53 9.25
N VAL A 66 -24.82 -9.75 9.17
CA VAL A 66 -26.18 -10.20 9.49
C VAL A 66 -26.83 -10.75 8.24
N VAL A 67 -26.96 -12.08 8.19
CA VAL A 67 -27.60 -12.81 7.08
C VAL A 67 -28.78 -13.64 7.62
N HIS A 68 -29.83 -13.77 6.81
CA HIS A 68 -30.94 -14.68 7.06
C HIS A 68 -30.69 -16.03 6.38
N LYS A 69 -31.31 -17.10 6.91
CA LYS A 69 -31.11 -18.49 6.44
C LYS A 69 -31.23 -18.64 4.92
N ASP A 70 -32.19 -17.94 4.31
CA ASP A 70 -32.50 -18.06 2.88
C ASP A 70 -32.04 -16.84 2.06
N SER A 71 -31.27 -15.93 2.68
CA SER A 71 -30.72 -14.75 1.99
C SER A 71 -29.41 -15.08 1.26
N PRO A 72 -29.12 -14.41 0.13
CA PRO A 72 -27.82 -14.57 -0.54
C PRO A 72 -26.67 -14.14 0.38
N ARG A 73 -25.50 -14.75 0.19
CA ARG A 73 -24.28 -14.42 0.95
C ARG A 73 -23.86 -12.96 0.78
N GLY A 74 -24.16 -12.36 -0.37
CA GLY A 74 -23.93 -10.95 -0.64
C GLY A 74 -22.46 -10.62 -0.92
N VAL A 75 -22.10 -9.36 -0.68
CA VAL A 75 -20.77 -8.82 -1.01
C VAL A 75 -19.75 -9.18 0.06
N HIS A 76 -18.58 -9.60 -0.39
CA HIS A 76 -17.40 -9.93 0.38
C HIS A 76 -16.20 -9.17 -0.16
N PHE A 77 -15.27 -8.81 0.72
CA PHE A 77 -13.99 -8.19 0.39
C PHE A 77 -12.85 -9.15 0.70
N ARG A 78 -11.76 -9.05 -0.05
CA ARG A 78 -10.55 -9.84 0.22
C ARG A 78 -9.92 -9.44 1.55
N ARG A 79 -9.56 -10.43 2.38
CA ARG A 79 -8.88 -10.17 3.66
C ARG A 79 -7.42 -9.78 3.43
N ALA A 80 -7.00 -8.62 3.95
CA ALA A 80 -5.61 -8.20 3.96
C ALA A 80 -4.78 -9.06 4.95
N GLY A 81 -3.50 -9.27 4.64
CA GLY A 81 -2.57 -9.99 5.49
C GLY A 81 -1.39 -10.57 4.71
N PRO A 82 -0.36 -11.09 5.39
CA PRO A 82 0.79 -11.67 4.72
C PRO A 82 0.37 -12.89 3.89
N ARG A 83 1.01 -13.07 2.75
CA ARG A 83 0.81 -14.20 1.83
C ARG A 83 2.03 -15.11 1.85
N GLN A 84 1.84 -16.41 1.59
CA GLN A 84 2.96 -17.36 1.50
C GLN A 84 3.99 -16.97 0.44
N LYS A 85 3.54 -16.33 -0.65
CA LYS A 85 4.37 -15.85 -1.74
C LYS A 85 4.27 -14.34 -1.90
N VAL A 86 5.36 -13.70 -2.29
CA VAL A 86 5.47 -12.27 -2.60
C VAL A 86 5.99 -12.07 -4.02
N TYR A 87 5.85 -10.86 -4.57
CA TYR A 87 6.21 -10.54 -5.96
C TYR A 87 7.55 -9.83 -6.14
N PHE A 88 8.17 -9.39 -5.03
CA PHE A 88 9.45 -8.69 -5.06
C PHE A 88 10.41 -9.38 -4.09
N GLU A 89 11.66 -9.54 -4.50
CA GLU A 89 12.72 -9.88 -3.56
C GLU A 89 13.12 -8.65 -2.73
N PRO A 90 13.58 -8.82 -1.48
CA PRO A 90 13.89 -7.71 -0.59
C PRO A 90 14.85 -6.65 -1.15
N ASP A 91 15.89 -7.10 -1.87
CA ASP A 91 16.93 -6.23 -2.42
C ASP A 91 16.50 -5.50 -3.70
N GLU A 92 15.41 -5.93 -4.34
CA GLU A 92 14.81 -5.27 -5.51
C GLU A 92 13.88 -4.12 -5.11
N VAL A 93 13.39 -4.09 -3.87
CA VAL A 93 12.42 -3.09 -3.43
C VAL A 93 13.08 -1.73 -3.24
N GLU A 94 12.56 -0.74 -3.96
CA GLU A 94 12.82 0.68 -3.79
C GLU A 94 11.49 1.33 -3.36
N ALA A 95 11.30 1.50 -2.06
CA ALA A 95 10.05 1.99 -1.50
C ALA A 95 10.09 3.51 -1.27
N ALA A 96 8.98 4.19 -1.54
CA ALA A 96 8.78 5.60 -1.19
C ALA A 96 7.56 5.77 -0.29
N ILE A 97 7.68 6.61 0.74
CA ILE A 97 6.60 6.96 1.67
C ILE A 97 6.34 8.45 1.56
N VAL A 98 5.07 8.85 1.42
CA VAL A 98 4.66 10.25 1.36
C VAL A 98 3.42 10.49 2.22
N THR A 99 3.42 11.61 2.95
CA THR A 99 2.25 12.08 3.71
C THR A 99 1.67 13.34 3.08
N CYS A 100 0.38 13.31 2.76
CA CYS A 100 -0.33 14.39 2.07
C CYS A 100 -1.59 14.84 2.84
N GLY A 101 -2.00 16.08 2.63
CA GLY A 101 -3.23 16.64 3.20
C GLY A 101 -3.06 17.24 4.60
N GLY A 102 -4.13 17.17 5.41
CA GLY A 102 -4.13 17.67 6.78
C GLY A 102 -3.37 16.77 7.74
N LEU A 103 -2.88 17.34 8.85
CA LEU A 103 -2.25 16.55 9.91
C LEU A 103 -3.30 15.77 10.70
N CYS A 104 -2.95 14.53 11.04
CA CYS A 104 -3.74 13.63 11.89
C CYS A 104 -2.79 12.96 12.89
N PRO A 105 -3.21 12.71 14.15
CA PRO A 105 -2.45 11.88 15.06
C PRO A 105 -2.13 10.50 14.45
N GLY A 106 -0.89 10.03 14.62
CA GLY A 106 -0.46 8.70 14.17
C GLY A 106 0.25 8.64 12.82
N LEU A 107 0.37 9.73 12.05
CA LEU A 107 1.12 9.72 10.78
C LEU A 107 2.57 9.24 10.95
N ASN A 108 3.27 9.73 11.97
CA ASN A 108 4.59 9.25 12.33
C ASN A 108 4.62 7.76 12.73
N THR A 109 3.56 7.27 13.38
CA THR A 109 3.43 5.85 13.71
C THR A 109 3.33 5.02 12.44
N VAL A 110 2.50 5.42 11.47
CA VAL A 110 2.38 4.73 10.17
C VAL A 110 3.72 4.70 9.44
N ILE A 111 4.43 5.83 9.36
CA ILE A 111 5.77 5.90 8.74
C ILE A 111 6.73 4.92 9.44
N ARG A 112 6.78 4.94 10.78
CA ARG A 112 7.65 4.06 11.57
C ARG A 112 7.33 2.59 11.31
N GLU A 113 6.07 2.19 11.41
CA GLU A 113 5.67 0.78 11.26
C GLU A 113 5.90 0.28 9.83
N LEU A 114 5.71 1.11 8.80
CA LEU A 114 6.06 0.77 7.43
C LEU A 114 7.57 0.52 7.29
N VAL A 115 8.40 1.44 7.78
CA VAL A 115 9.87 1.33 7.70
C VAL A 115 10.38 0.12 8.50
N CYS A 116 9.90 -0.06 9.74
CA CYS A 116 10.29 -1.18 10.59
C CYS A 116 9.78 -2.52 10.03
N GLY A 117 8.55 -2.58 9.49
CA GLY A 117 8.01 -3.77 8.87
C GLY A 117 8.79 -4.15 7.61
N LEU A 118 8.98 -3.22 6.68
CA LEU A 118 9.78 -3.42 5.47
C LEU A 118 11.19 -3.93 5.82
N PHE A 119 11.86 -3.31 6.79
CA PHE A 119 13.22 -3.67 7.18
C PHE A 119 13.32 -4.99 7.96
N HIS A 120 12.59 -5.13 9.07
CA HIS A 120 12.75 -6.27 9.98
C HIS A 120 11.98 -7.52 9.55
N MET A 121 10.86 -7.36 8.85
CA MET A 121 10.02 -8.48 8.43
C MET A 121 10.34 -8.92 6.99
N TYR A 122 10.62 -7.96 6.11
CA TYR A 122 10.81 -8.22 4.69
C TYR A 122 12.23 -7.98 4.18
N GLY A 123 13.17 -7.53 5.02
CA GLY A 123 14.58 -7.35 4.63
C GLY A 123 14.85 -6.17 3.69
N VAL A 124 13.86 -5.32 3.43
CA VAL A 124 13.96 -4.17 2.52
C VAL A 124 14.81 -3.08 3.16
N LYS A 125 15.90 -2.68 2.48
CA LYS A 125 16.87 -1.71 3.00
C LYS A 125 16.69 -0.30 2.45
N LYS A 126 15.99 -0.16 1.32
CA LYS A 126 15.88 1.12 0.60
C LYS A 126 14.47 1.66 0.71
N VAL A 127 14.31 2.61 1.64
CA VAL A 127 13.04 3.29 1.90
C VAL A 127 13.29 4.80 1.91
N LEU A 128 12.63 5.51 1.00
CA LEU A 128 12.71 6.95 0.84
C LEU A 128 11.47 7.62 1.43
N GLY A 129 11.67 8.72 2.14
CA GLY A 129 10.62 9.65 2.54
C GLY A 129 10.56 10.81 1.55
N ILE A 130 9.37 11.10 1.03
CA ILE A 130 9.11 12.25 0.16
C ILE A 130 8.66 13.44 1.00
N ASP A 131 9.44 14.51 0.97
CA ASP A 131 9.22 15.68 1.82
C ASP A 131 8.16 16.64 1.26
N GLY A 132 7.18 17.04 2.08
CA GLY A 132 6.21 18.07 1.72
C GLY A 132 5.09 17.60 0.78
N GLY A 133 4.62 16.34 0.93
CA GLY A 133 3.48 15.80 0.17
C GLY A 133 3.79 15.60 -1.32
N TYR A 134 2.77 15.68 -2.19
CA TYR A 134 2.94 15.43 -3.63
C TYR A 134 3.97 16.35 -4.31
N ARG A 135 4.11 17.58 -3.81
CA ARG A 135 5.11 18.54 -4.33
C ARG A 135 6.54 18.07 -4.09
N GLY A 136 6.76 17.21 -3.11
CA GLY A 136 8.07 16.61 -2.82
C GLY A 136 8.61 15.75 -3.94
N PHE A 137 7.74 15.19 -4.79
CA PHE A 137 8.21 14.42 -5.94
C PHE A 137 8.97 15.30 -6.95
N TYR A 138 8.59 16.58 -7.10
CA TYR A 138 9.15 17.49 -8.12
C TYR A 138 10.61 17.87 -7.87
N ALA A 139 11.09 17.69 -6.65
CA ALA A 139 12.48 17.88 -6.29
C ALA A 139 13.10 16.52 -5.94
N ARG A 140 14.41 16.38 -6.12
CA ARG A 140 15.16 15.19 -5.65
C ARG A 140 15.37 15.16 -4.14
N ASN A 141 14.66 16.02 -3.39
CA ASN A 141 14.75 16.08 -1.94
C ASN A 141 14.01 14.88 -1.35
N THR A 142 14.78 13.91 -0.88
CA THR A 142 14.28 12.71 -0.19
C THR A 142 15.01 12.53 1.11
N VAL A 143 14.36 11.87 2.05
CA VAL A 143 14.94 11.50 3.34
C VAL A 143 15.12 10.00 3.37
N ASN A 144 16.33 9.51 3.62
CA ASN A 144 16.54 8.08 3.84
C ASN A 144 15.89 7.66 5.17
N LEU A 145 14.91 6.77 5.08
CA LEU A 145 14.18 6.24 6.22
C LEU A 145 14.79 4.90 6.62
N THR A 146 15.30 4.83 7.84
CA THR A 146 15.87 3.63 8.45
C THR A 146 15.25 3.41 9.82
N PRO A 147 15.22 2.18 10.36
CA PRO A 147 14.70 1.91 11.71
C PRO A 147 15.30 2.85 12.78
N LYS A 148 16.60 3.16 12.65
CA LYS A 148 17.29 4.11 13.53
C LYS A 148 16.70 5.51 13.46
N ASN A 149 16.46 6.02 12.25
CA ASN A 149 15.96 7.39 12.06
C ASN A 149 14.47 7.53 12.44
N VAL A 150 13.70 6.44 12.40
CA VAL A 150 12.26 6.44 12.75
C VAL A 150 11.96 5.95 14.17
N ASN A 151 12.96 5.55 14.97
CA ASN A 151 12.73 4.83 16.24
C ASN A 151 11.72 5.52 17.18
N ASP A 152 11.81 6.84 17.32
CA ASP A 152 11.03 7.62 18.29
C ASP A 152 10.01 8.60 17.68
N ILE A 153 9.83 8.59 16.36
CA ILE A 153 8.96 9.57 15.70
C ILE A 153 7.49 9.41 16.09
N HIS A 154 7.07 8.18 16.43
CA HIS A 154 5.72 7.86 16.90
C HIS A 154 5.33 8.59 18.20
N LYS A 155 6.31 9.08 18.97
CA LYS A 155 6.10 9.90 20.18
C LYS A 155 5.82 11.36 19.86
N ARG A 156 5.98 11.79 18.60
CA ARG A 156 5.84 13.17 18.15
C ARG A 156 4.58 13.34 17.32
N GLY A 157 3.87 14.45 17.53
CA GLY A 157 2.76 14.86 16.68
C GLY A 157 3.20 15.23 15.27
N GLY A 158 2.24 15.27 14.34
CA GLY A 158 2.48 15.59 12.93
C GLY A 158 3.15 14.47 12.15
N THR A 159 3.95 14.83 11.16
CA THR A 159 4.72 13.93 10.28
C THR A 159 6.14 14.46 10.11
N ILE A 160 7.16 13.60 10.21
CA ILE A 160 8.56 13.97 9.96
C ILE A 160 8.85 14.30 8.49
N LEU A 161 7.96 13.90 7.58
CA LEU A 161 8.08 14.16 6.14
C LEU A 161 7.40 15.46 5.72
N GLY A 162 6.82 16.22 6.65
CA GLY A 162 5.95 17.33 6.31
C GLY A 162 4.71 16.89 5.51
N THR A 163 3.83 17.83 5.19
CA THR A 163 2.66 17.57 4.35
C THR A 163 2.29 18.81 3.56
N SER A 164 1.64 18.62 2.42
CA SER A 164 1.05 19.71 1.64
C SER A 164 -0.38 19.38 1.25
N ARG A 165 -1.17 20.43 1.00
CA ARG A 165 -2.45 20.32 0.29
C ARG A 165 -2.24 20.72 -1.17
N GLY A 166 -2.86 19.99 -2.08
CA GLY A 166 -2.78 20.25 -3.52
C GLY A 166 -1.36 20.12 -4.07
N GLY A 167 -1.14 20.77 -5.22
CA GLY A 167 0.13 20.69 -5.95
C GLY A 167 0.39 19.28 -6.45
N HIS A 168 -0.63 18.64 -7.04
CA HIS A 168 -0.54 17.34 -7.71
C HIS A 168 -0.39 17.55 -9.21
N ASP A 169 0.62 16.92 -9.79
CA ASP A 169 0.99 16.95 -11.20
C ASP A 169 1.42 15.51 -11.53
N THR A 170 0.47 14.76 -12.09
CA THR A 170 0.58 13.30 -12.24
C THR A 170 1.82 12.91 -13.04
N THR A 171 2.05 13.56 -14.18
CA THR A 171 3.19 13.29 -15.05
C THR A 171 4.51 13.47 -14.30
N LYS A 172 4.70 14.59 -13.60
CA LYS A 172 5.94 14.80 -12.83
C LYS A 172 6.12 13.78 -11.71
N ILE A 173 5.04 13.38 -11.05
CA ILE A 173 5.11 12.37 -9.98
C ILE A 173 5.54 11.03 -10.56
N VAL A 174 4.92 10.59 -11.66
CA VAL A 174 5.22 9.33 -12.34
C VAL A 174 6.64 9.32 -12.90
N ASP A 175 7.05 10.39 -13.58
CA ASP A 175 8.42 10.54 -14.12
C ASP A 175 9.46 10.40 -12.99
N HIS A 176 9.22 11.02 -11.83
CA HIS A 176 10.14 10.91 -10.69
C HIS A 176 10.09 9.58 -9.96
N ILE A 177 8.96 8.87 -9.99
CA ILE A 177 8.87 7.47 -9.51
C ILE A 177 9.75 6.59 -10.42
N GLN A 178 9.61 6.74 -11.74
CA GLN A 178 10.36 5.98 -12.74
C GLN A 178 11.85 6.28 -12.71
N ASP A 179 12.25 7.57 -12.72
CA ASP A 179 13.64 8.04 -12.67
C ASP A 179 14.42 7.49 -11.47
N ARG A 180 13.73 7.23 -10.36
CA ARG A 180 14.32 6.73 -9.11
C ARG A 180 14.21 5.22 -8.98
N GLY A 181 13.58 4.53 -9.95
CA GLY A 181 13.33 3.10 -9.89
C GLY A 181 12.40 2.68 -8.75
N ILE A 182 11.56 3.59 -8.25
CA ILE A 182 10.65 3.31 -7.14
C ILE A 182 9.58 2.33 -7.62
N ASN A 183 9.51 1.16 -7.01
CA ASN A 183 8.55 0.11 -7.36
C ASN A 183 7.44 -0.06 -6.32
N GLN A 184 7.53 0.62 -5.18
CA GLN A 184 6.47 0.68 -4.18
C GLN A 184 6.29 2.11 -3.66
N VAL A 185 5.07 2.63 -3.72
CA VAL A 185 4.74 3.96 -3.20
C VAL A 185 3.63 3.86 -2.16
N TYR A 186 3.94 4.25 -0.93
CA TYR A 186 3.02 4.30 0.19
C TYR A 186 2.51 5.74 0.36
N ILE A 187 1.30 6.00 -0.15
CA ILE A 187 0.67 7.32 -0.14
C ILE A 187 -0.32 7.43 1.03
N ILE A 188 0.04 8.21 2.04
CA ILE A 188 -0.72 8.37 3.28
C ILE A 188 -1.48 9.69 3.26
N GLY A 189 -2.81 9.63 3.32
CA GLY A 189 -3.68 10.81 3.39
C GLY A 189 -5.15 10.47 3.16
N GLY A 190 -6.01 11.48 3.26
CA GLY A 190 -7.47 11.33 3.08
C GLY A 190 -7.93 11.31 1.63
N ASP A 191 -9.22 11.50 1.39
CA ASP A 191 -9.87 11.30 0.08
C ASP A 191 -9.20 12.06 -1.08
N GLY A 192 -8.86 13.34 -0.88
CA GLY A 192 -8.18 14.14 -1.91
C GLY A 192 -6.81 13.57 -2.28
N THR A 193 -6.11 13.00 -1.30
CA THR A 193 -4.84 12.30 -1.52
C THR A 193 -5.06 11.02 -2.31
N GLN A 194 -6.05 10.19 -1.93
CA GLN A 194 -6.33 8.92 -2.59
C GLN A 194 -6.85 9.10 -4.02
N LYS A 195 -7.60 10.19 -4.30
CA LYS A 195 -7.93 10.59 -5.68
C LYS A 195 -6.68 10.85 -6.53
N GLY A 196 -5.69 11.55 -5.95
CA GLY A 196 -4.39 11.73 -6.60
C GLY A 196 -3.64 10.41 -6.82
N ALA A 197 -3.72 9.47 -5.87
CA ALA A 197 -3.12 8.15 -6.00
C ALA A 197 -3.75 7.35 -7.16
N SER A 198 -5.08 7.43 -7.33
CA SER A 198 -5.79 6.83 -8.48
C SER A 198 -5.28 7.39 -9.80
N LEU A 199 -5.09 8.71 -9.89
CA LEU A 199 -4.56 9.34 -11.12
C LEU A 199 -3.12 8.89 -11.42
N ILE A 200 -2.26 8.74 -10.40
CA ILE A 200 -0.90 8.21 -10.57
C ILE A 200 -0.93 6.77 -11.06
N TYR A 201 -1.86 5.97 -10.55
CA TYR A 201 -2.01 4.56 -10.92
C TYR A 201 -2.54 4.35 -12.35
N GLU A 202 -3.31 5.31 -12.88
CA GLU A 202 -3.90 5.24 -14.22
C GLU A 202 -2.93 5.57 -15.37
N VAL A 203 -1.73 6.10 -15.05
CA VAL A 203 -0.70 6.53 -16.02
C VAL A 203 0.42 5.51 -16.09
#